data_AF-A0A2V8ZUP3-F1
#
_entry.id   AF-A0A2V8ZUP3-F1
#
_cell.length_a   1.000
_cell.length_b   1.000
_cell.length_c   1.000
_cell.angle_alpha   90.00
_cell.angle_beta   90.00
_cell.angle_gamma   90.00
#
_symmetry.space_group_name_H-M   'P 1'
#
loop_
_entity.id
_entity.type
_entity.pdbx_description
1 polymer ?
#
loop_
_entity_poly.entity_id
_entity_poly.type
_entity_poly.pdbx_seq_one_letter_code
_entity_poly.pdbx_strand_id
1 'polypeptide(L)'
;MTRELPHPHPPRLAAWLVALFTSAAQAESILGDLHEEFFDIVSKAGIASARRWYWRQSAETIAHLASAGFRVAPWSLAGVVLLGFLLRRFDFQLPEWIIVAILRAQRPYSNLHYGFYVWLVTYGIPIVGVIQTVLIGCIVAAFAKGREIVATTTLSIVSPFAFLLHFLLVGGHWSNSIFIFPWRFLIIQVENLVGLVIGGVLVREFRSVVARRFSRTSP
;
A
#
# COMPACT_ATOMS: atom_id res chain seq x y z
N MET A 1 -0.82 4.66 47.90
CA MET A 1 -0.28 4.14 46.62
C MET A 1 -0.94 4.90 45.48
N THR A 2 -0.30 5.97 45.01
CA THR A 2 -0.73 6.72 43.83
C THR A 2 -0.41 5.89 42.59
N ARG A 3 -1.43 5.38 41.90
CA ARG A 3 -1.28 4.83 40.54
C ARG A 3 -0.77 5.98 39.66
N GLU A 4 0.47 5.89 39.17
CA GLU A 4 0.91 6.74 38.07
C GLU A 4 -0.06 6.50 36.90
N LEU A 5 -0.85 7.52 36.55
CA LEU A 5 -1.69 7.45 35.37
C LEU A 5 -0.75 7.37 34.16
N PRO A 6 -0.95 6.41 33.24
CA PRO A 6 -0.09 6.28 32.07
C PRO A 6 -0.06 7.60 31.32
N HIS A 7 1.15 8.11 31.08
CA HIS A 7 1.32 9.36 30.36
C HIS A 7 0.57 9.29 29.01
N PRO A 8 -0.24 10.31 28.70
CA PRO A 8 -1.05 10.30 27.50
C PRO A 8 -0.14 10.37 26.28
N HIS A 9 -0.02 9.25 25.58
CA HIS A 9 0.78 9.20 24.35
C HIS A 9 -0.09 9.49 23.12
N PRO A 10 0.45 10.28 22.17
CA PRO A 10 -0.18 10.52 20.89
C PRO A 10 -0.29 9.22 20.07
N PRO A 11 -1.26 9.12 19.15
CA PRO A 11 -1.46 7.93 18.33
C PRO A 11 -0.25 7.70 17.40
N ARG A 12 0.60 6.73 17.77
CA ARG A 12 1.82 6.39 17.00
C ARG A 12 1.58 6.11 15.52
N LEU A 13 0.46 5.43 15.21
CA LEU A 13 0.10 5.13 13.82
C LEU A 13 -0.22 6.38 13.01
N ALA A 14 -0.88 7.37 13.61
CA ALA A 14 -1.20 8.62 12.92
C ALA A 14 0.07 9.44 12.65
N ALA A 15 0.95 9.55 13.65
CA ALA A 15 2.25 10.19 13.48
C ALA A 15 3.10 9.51 12.40
N TRP A 16 3.15 8.17 12.41
CA TRP A 16 3.85 7.39 11.39
C TRP A 16 3.27 7.61 9.99
N LEU A 17 1.94 7.66 9.83
CA LEU A 17 1.31 7.98 8.56
C LEU A 17 1.68 9.38 8.06
N VAL A 18 1.67 10.40 8.91
CA VAL A 18 2.10 11.76 8.51
C VAL A 18 3.57 11.77 8.08
N ALA A 19 4.44 11.04 8.78
CA ALA A 19 5.86 10.91 8.43
C ALA A 19 6.09 10.28 7.04
N LEU A 20 5.20 9.40 6.58
CA LEU A 20 5.29 8.78 5.26
C LEU A 20 5.10 9.79 4.11
N PHE A 21 4.27 10.82 4.31
CA PHE A 21 3.96 11.83 3.29
C PHE A 21 4.83 13.11 3.38
N THR A 22 5.66 13.23 4.40
CA THR A 22 6.52 14.40 4.64
C THR A 22 7.99 14.07 4.37
N SER A 23 8.78 15.11 4.04
CA SER A 23 10.24 15.01 4.08
C SER A 23 10.73 14.95 5.54
N ALA A 24 11.93 14.43 5.79
CA ALA A 24 12.43 14.29 7.17
C ALA A 24 12.50 15.63 7.93
N ALA A 25 12.83 16.73 7.24
CA ALA A 25 12.87 18.06 7.83
C ALA A 25 11.46 18.60 8.17
N GLN A 26 10.48 18.37 7.29
CA GLN A 26 9.09 18.79 7.52
C GLN A 26 8.39 17.91 8.57
N ALA A 27 8.73 16.62 8.61
CA ALA A 27 8.14 15.67 9.55
C ALA A 27 8.37 16.10 11.00
N GLU A 28 9.60 16.54 11.34
CA GLU A 28 9.93 16.96 12.71
C GLU A 28 9.10 18.17 13.15
N SER A 29 9.02 19.20 12.30
CA SER A 29 8.23 20.40 12.59
C SER A 29 6.74 20.09 12.70
N ILE A 30 6.17 19.39 11.71
CA ILE A 30 4.73 19.09 11.68
C ILE A 30 4.33 18.17 12.83
N LEU A 31 5.13 17.14 13.13
CA LEU A 31 4.84 16.23 14.24
C LEU A 31 5.07 16.90 15.60
N GLY A 32 6.03 17.82 15.69
CA GLY A 32 6.24 18.66 16.87
C GLY A 32 4.98 19.46 17.20
N ASP A 33 4.49 20.25 16.25
CA ASP A 33 3.29 21.07 16.40
C ASP A 33 2.06 20.22 16.79
N LEU A 34 1.84 19.10 16.09
CA LEU A 34 0.75 18.17 16.40
C LEU A 34 0.86 17.56 17.81
N HIS A 35 2.07 17.31 18.29
CA HIS A 35 2.30 16.79 19.64
C HIS A 35 2.03 17.85 20.71
N GLU A 36 2.48 19.09 20.50
CA GLU A 36 2.22 20.20 21.41
C GLU A 36 0.71 20.44 21.58
N GLU A 37 -0.01 20.54 20.47
CA GLU A 37 -1.47 20.72 20.49
C GLU A 37 -2.21 19.51 21.08
N PHE A 38 -1.71 18.28 20.88
CA PHE A 38 -2.29 17.10 21.51
C PHE A 38 -2.28 17.23 23.04
N PHE A 39 -1.16 17.62 23.64
CA PHE A 39 -1.06 17.77 25.09
C PHE A 39 -1.93 18.91 25.61
N ASP A 40 -2.02 20.01 24.87
CA ASP A 40 -2.94 21.11 25.20
C ASP A 40 -4.39 20.62 25.24
N ILE A 41 -4.84 19.86 24.25
CA ILE A 41 -6.20 19.30 24.22
C ILE A 41 -6.41 18.23 25.28
N VAL A 42 -5.40 17.42 25.60
CA VAL A 42 -5.47 16.49 26.74
C VAL A 42 -5.75 17.25 28.02
N SER A 43 -5.10 18.39 28.25
CA SER A 43 -5.27 19.20 29.45
C SER A 43 -6.67 19.84 29.55
N LYS A 44 -7.27 20.20 28.41
CA LYS A 44 -8.56 20.92 28.34
C LYS A 44 -9.78 19.99 28.23
N ALA A 45 -9.68 18.92 27.45
CA ALA A 45 -10.82 18.12 27.00
C ALA A 45 -10.60 16.59 27.15
N GLY A 46 -9.45 16.18 27.69
CA GLY A 46 -9.12 14.78 27.98
C GLY A 46 -8.61 13.97 26.78
N ILE A 47 -8.11 12.78 27.10
CA ILE A 47 -7.34 11.92 26.17
C ILE A 47 -8.16 11.45 24.96
N ALA A 48 -9.43 11.07 25.16
CA ALA A 48 -10.26 10.55 24.07
C ALA A 48 -10.53 11.62 22.99
N SER A 49 -10.77 12.87 23.43
CA SER A 49 -10.97 14.01 22.55
C SER A 49 -9.68 14.37 21.80
N ALA A 50 -8.55 14.41 22.51
CA ALA A 50 -7.24 14.66 21.92
C ALA A 50 -6.87 13.61 20.85
N ARG A 51 -7.14 12.32 21.10
CA ARG A 51 -6.89 11.26 20.11
C ARG A 51 -7.73 11.39 18.84
N ARG A 52 -9.02 11.70 18.97
CA ARG A 52 -9.90 11.93 17.82
C ARG A 52 -9.46 13.16 17.02
N TRP A 53 -9.13 14.24 17.71
CA TRP A 53 -8.60 15.45 17.11
C TRP A 53 -7.29 15.17 16.34
N TYR A 54 -6.35 14.46 16.96
CA TYR A 54 -5.06 14.13 16.34
C TYR A 54 -5.23 13.33 15.04
N TRP A 55 -6.14 12.36 15.03
CA TRP A 55 -6.47 11.60 13.83
C TRP A 55 -7.06 12.47 12.72
N ARG A 56 -7.96 13.39 13.07
CA ARG A 56 -8.55 14.31 12.10
C ARG A 56 -7.49 15.23 11.49
N GLN A 57 -6.64 15.83 12.33
CA GLN A 57 -5.56 16.71 11.86
C GLN A 57 -4.50 15.96 11.04
N SER A 58 -4.17 14.73 11.44
CA SER A 58 -3.29 13.87 10.65
C SER A 58 -3.87 13.60 9.26
N ALA A 59 -5.17 13.29 9.16
CA ALA A 59 -5.83 13.06 7.88
C ALA A 59 -5.90 14.31 7.01
N GLU A 60 -6.23 15.48 7.58
CA GLU A 60 -6.24 16.77 6.88
C GLU A 60 -4.83 17.12 6.34
N THR A 61 -3.80 16.92 7.16
CA THR A 61 -2.39 17.15 6.79
C THR A 61 -1.96 16.23 5.65
N ILE A 62 -2.26 14.93 5.74
CA ILE A 62 -1.96 13.95 4.69
C ILE A 62 -2.65 14.34 3.37
N ALA A 63 -3.93 14.73 3.42
CA ALA A 63 -4.67 15.14 2.23
C ALA A 63 -4.03 16.37 1.58
N HIS A 64 -3.65 17.38 2.37
CA HIS A 64 -2.96 18.56 1.88
C HIS A 64 -1.61 18.21 1.22
N LEU A 65 -0.77 17.41 1.89
CA LEU A 65 0.54 16.99 1.37
C LEU A 65 0.43 16.15 0.09
N ALA A 66 -0.51 15.21 0.06
CA ALA A 66 -0.79 14.42 -1.13
C ALA A 66 -1.17 15.34 -2.30
N SER A 67 -2.09 16.28 -2.07
CA SER A 67 -2.55 17.23 -3.09
C SER A 67 -1.41 18.11 -3.62
N ALA A 68 -0.51 18.56 -2.75
CA ALA A 68 0.68 19.32 -3.14
C ALA A 68 1.61 18.47 -4.02
N GLY A 69 1.83 17.21 -3.66
CA GLY A 69 2.65 16.26 -4.43
C GLY A 69 2.15 16.01 -5.85
N PHE A 70 0.82 16.02 -6.06
CA PHE A 70 0.21 15.94 -7.40
C PHE A 70 0.49 17.20 -8.24
N ARG A 71 0.37 18.39 -7.63
CA ARG A 71 0.51 19.67 -8.33
C ARG A 71 1.92 19.92 -8.87
N VAL A 72 2.96 19.49 -8.13
CA VAL A 72 4.36 19.83 -8.45
C VAL A 72 4.88 19.14 -9.71
N ALA A 73 4.42 17.93 -10.04
CA ALA A 73 4.73 17.31 -11.35
C ALA A 73 3.69 16.24 -11.71
N PRO A 74 2.57 16.64 -12.34
CA PRO A 74 1.46 15.74 -12.64
C PRO A 74 1.86 14.70 -13.70
N TRP A 75 2.65 15.08 -14.70
CA TRP A 75 3.01 14.20 -15.82
C TRP A 75 3.97 13.08 -15.43
N SER A 76 4.95 13.34 -14.58
CA SER A 76 5.85 12.29 -14.10
C SER A 76 5.11 11.28 -13.24
N LEU A 77 4.18 11.76 -12.40
CA LEU A 77 3.35 10.89 -11.57
C LEU A 77 2.39 10.06 -12.44
N ALA A 78 1.73 10.70 -13.42
CA ALA A 78 0.88 10.01 -14.37
C ALA A 78 1.64 8.95 -15.16
N GLY A 79 2.85 9.25 -15.65
CA GLY A 79 3.70 8.29 -16.35
C GLY A 79 4.09 7.09 -15.48
N VAL A 80 4.44 7.33 -14.21
CA VAL A 80 4.79 6.26 -13.24
C VAL A 80 3.57 5.41 -12.87
N VAL A 81 2.41 6.03 -12.67
CA VAL A 81 1.14 5.32 -12.41
C VAL A 81 0.71 4.52 -13.64
N LEU A 82 0.83 5.09 -14.84
CA LEU A 82 0.54 4.39 -16.09
C LEU A 82 1.48 3.19 -16.28
N LEU A 83 2.78 3.36 -16.01
CA LEU A 83 3.75 2.27 -16.06
C LEU A 83 3.38 1.15 -15.08
N GLY A 84 3.07 1.48 -13.82
CA GLY A 84 2.63 0.50 -12.83
C GLY A 84 1.33 -0.20 -13.21
N PHE A 85 0.39 0.53 -13.80
CA PHE A 85 -0.86 -0.02 -14.31
C PHE A 85 -0.64 -1.00 -15.48
N LEU A 86 0.21 -0.63 -16.44
CA LEU A 86 0.57 -1.49 -17.57
C LEU A 86 1.29 -2.75 -17.10
N LEU A 87 2.28 -2.63 -16.20
CA LEU A 87 2.97 -3.79 -15.60
C LEU A 87 1.97 -4.77 -14.98
N ARG A 88 1.02 -4.26 -14.19
CA ARG A 88 -0.03 -5.07 -13.58
C ARG A 88 -0.92 -5.76 -14.60
N ARG A 89 -1.17 -5.13 -15.76
CA ARG A 89 -2.00 -5.72 -16.81
C ARG A 89 -1.35 -6.92 -17.47
N PHE A 90 -0.02 -6.89 -17.67
CA PHE A 90 0.75 -8.01 -18.21
C PHE A 90 0.91 -9.16 -17.19
N ASP A 91 0.88 -8.83 -15.90
CA ASP A 91 1.20 -9.74 -14.81
C ASP A 91 0.18 -10.85 -14.54
N PHE A 92 -1.11 -10.60 -14.83
CA PHE A 92 -2.17 -11.58 -14.53
C PHE A 92 -2.08 -12.88 -15.34
N GLN A 93 -1.26 -12.93 -16.40
CA GLN A 93 -1.14 -14.13 -17.25
C GLN A 93 0.12 -14.96 -16.96
N LEU A 94 1.25 -14.37 -16.55
CA LEU A 94 2.51 -15.13 -16.49
C LEU A 94 2.55 -16.24 -15.41
N PRO A 95 2.12 -16.01 -14.15
CA PRO A 95 2.21 -17.02 -13.10
C PRO A 95 1.34 -18.24 -13.38
N GLU A 96 0.13 -18.02 -13.90
CA GLU A 96 -0.81 -19.10 -14.22
C GLU A 96 -0.26 -19.98 -15.34
N TRP A 97 0.29 -19.39 -16.40
CA TRP A 97 0.85 -20.15 -17.51
C TRP A 97 2.07 -20.97 -17.10
N ILE A 98 2.96 -20.42 -16.26
CA ILE A 98 4.14 -21.14 -15.76
C ILE A 98 3.72 -22.28 -14.83
N ILE A 99 2.80 -22.02 -13.89
CA ILE A 99 2.31 -23.05 -12.96
C ILE A 99 1.61 -24.16 -13.75
N VAL A 100 0.75 -23.83 -14.71
CA VAL A 100 0.09 -24.80 -15.58
C VAL A 100 1.10 -25.56 -16.44
N ALA A 101 2.14 -24.91 -16.96
CA ALA A 101 3.20 -25.57 -17.72
C ALA A 101 3.97 -26.57 -16.86
N ILE A 102 4.33 -26.19 -15.62
CA ILE A 102 4.98 -27.10 -14.65
C ILE A 102 4.06 -28.27 -14.30
N LEU A 103 2.76 -28.00 -14.05
CA LEU A 103 1.76 -29.03 -13.77
C LEU A 103 1.61 -30.01 -14.94
N ARG A 104 1.61 -29.52 -16.19
CA ARG A 104 1.56 -30.38 -17.39
C ARG A 104 2.82 -31.22 -17.54
N ALA A 105 4.00 -30.67 -17.24
CA ALA A 105 5.26 -31.39 -17.33
C ALA A 105 5.40 -32.52 -16.29
N GLN A 106 4.83 -32.34 -15.09
CA GLN A 106 5.00 -33.25 -13.94
C GLN A 106 4.03 -34.45 -13.91
N ARG A 107 3.14 -34.62 -14.91
CA ARG A 107 2.10 -35.68 -14.99
C ARG A 107 1.27 -35.83 -13.69
N PRO A 108 0.15 -35.10 -13.56
CA PRO A 108 -0.53 -34.85 -12.27
C PRO A 108 -1.25 -36.05 -11.61
N TYR A 109 -1.21 -37.26 -12.18
CA TYR A 109 -2.02 -38.40 -11.74
C TYR A 109 -1.31 -39.45 -10.87
N SER A 110 -0.05 -39.24 -10.49
CA SER A 110 0.56 -40.08 -9.46
C SER A 110 0.12 -39.62 -8.06
N ASN A 111 -0.56 -40.48 -7.31
CA ASN A 111 -1.11 -40.21 -5.97
C ASN A 111 -0.08 -39.65 -4.95
N LEU A 112 1.22 -39.79 -5.21
CA LEU A 112 2.30 -39.37 -4.30
C LEU A 112 2.39 -37.86 -4.06
N HIS A 113 1.88 -37.02 -4.97
CA HIS A 113 2.06 -35.55 -4.90
C HIS A 113 0.75 -34.74 -4.91
N TYR A 114 -0.42 -35.41 -4.83
CA TYR A 114 -1.73 -34.75 -4.89
C TYR A 114 -1.88 -33.62 -3.85
N GLY A 115 -1.44 -33.85 -2.60
CA GLY A 115 -1.50 -32.83 -1.55
C GLY A 115 -0.65 -31.59 -1.86
N PHE A 116 0.53 -31.77 -2.44
CA PHE A 116 1.39 -30.66 -2.86
C PHE A 116 0.75 -29.85 -4.00
N TYR A 117 0.10 -30.51 -4.97
CA TYR A 117 -0.58 -29.83 -6.06
C TYR A 117 -1.78 -28.99 -5.59
N VAL A 118 -2.64 -29.58 -4.74
CA VAL A 118 -3.77 -28.87 -4.17
C VAL A 118 -3.27 -27.67 -3.36
N TRP A 119 -2.20 -27.83 -2.58
CA TRP A 119 -1.59 -26.73 -1.83
C TRP A 119 -1.04 -25.63 -2.76
N LEU A 120 -0.29 -26.01 -3.81
CA LEU A 120 0.33 -25.06 -4.74
C LEU A 120 -0.71 -24.22 -5.50
N VAL A 121 -1.79 -24.84 -5.98
CA VAL A 121 -2.87 -24.13 -6.68
C VAL A 121 -3.70 -23.30 -5.71
N THR A 122 -3.97 -23.82 -4.50
CA THR A 122 -4.84 -23.14 -3.53
C THR A 122 -4.15 -21.97 -2.83
N TYR A 123 -2.88 -22.12 -2.46
CA TYR A 123 -2.13 -21.15 -1.65
C TYR A 123 -0.96 -20.52 -2.40
N GLY A 124 -0.28 -21.26 -3.28
CA GLY A 124 0.87 -20.75 -4.03
C GLY A 124 0.50 -19.61 -4.97
N ILE A 125 -0.60 -19.73 -5.71
CA ILE A 125 -1.07 -18.69 -6.64
C ILE A 125 -1.35 -17.36 -5.90
N PRO A 126 -2.13 -17.33 -4.80
CA PRO A 126 -2.31 -16.11 -4.00
C PRO A 126 -1.00 -15.53 -3.45
N ILE A 127 -0.12 -16.37 -2.90
CA ILE A 127 1.16 -15.93 -2.33
C ILE A 127 2.02 -15.23 -3.39
N VAL A 128 2.13 -15.84 -4.57
CA VAL A 128 2.87 -15.24 -5.69
C VAL A 128 2.25 -13.90 -6.09
N GLY A 129 0.92 -13.81 -6.18
CA GLY A 129 0.22 -12.56 -6.48
C GLY A 129 0.49 -11.45 -5.45
N VAL A 130 0.51 -11.77 -4.15
CA VAL A 130 0.85 -10.81 -3.09
C VAL A 130 2.30 -10.33 -3.21
N ILE A 131 3.26 -11.25 -3.39
CA ILE A 131 4.67 -10.88 -3.55
C ILE A 131 4.84 -9.96 -4.77
N GLN A 132 4.21 -10.33 -5.87
CA GLN A 132 4.26 -9.63 -7.14
C GLN A 132 3.66 -8.21 -7.05
N THR A 133 2.53 -8.04 -6.37
CA THR A 133 1.93 -6.72 -6.16
C THR A 133 2.80 -5.81 -5.28
N VAL A 134 3.44 -6.37 -4.25
CA VAL A 134 4.43 -5.65 -3.45
C VAL A 134 5.62 -5.23 -4.32
N LEU A 135 6.12 -6.12 -5.19
CA LEU A 135 7.22 -5.80 -6.11
C LEU A 135 6.85 -4.70 -7.11
N ILE A 136 5.65 -4.73 -7.69
CA ILE A 136 5.16 -3.63 -8.54
C ILE A 136 5.12 -2.33 -7.75
N GLY A 137 4.59 -2.36 -6.51
CA GLY A 137 4.60 -1.20 -5.62
C GLY A 137 6.00 -0.64 -5.38
N CYS A 138 6.99 -1.52 -5.16
CA CYS A 138 8.39 -1.13 -5.00
C CYS A 138 8.95 -0.48 -6.27
N ILE A 139 8.69 -1.05 -7.45
CA ILE A 139 9.16 -0.51 -8.73
C ILE A 139 8.59 0.89 -8.95
N VAL A 140 7.26 1.04 -8.80
CA VAL A 140 6.55 2.31 -8.95
C VAL A 140 7.11 3.36 -7.99
N ALA A 141 7.31 3.00 -6.72
CA ALA A 141 7.91 3.89 -5.73
C ALA A 141 9.36 4.26 -6.05
N ALA A 142 10.15 3.32 -6.57
CA ALA A 142 11.53 3.60 -6.96
C ALA A 142 11.59 4.71 -8.04
N PHE A 143 10.68 4.67 -9.01
CA PHE A 143 10.58 5.69 -10.06
C PHE A 143 9.93 7.00 -9.62
N ALA A 144 9.14 7.00 -8.53
CA ALA A 144 8.41 8.18 -8.04
C ALA A 144 9.30 9.24 -7.33
N LYS A 145 10.61 8.99 -7.16
CA LYS A 145 11.63 9.96 -6.69
C LYS A 145 11.14 10.94 -5.60
N GLY A 146 10.80 10.45 -4.41
CA GLY A 146 10.33 11.25 -3.28
C GLY A 146 8.80 11.43 -3.18
N ARG A 147 8.04 10.83 -4.09
CA ARG A 147 6.57 10.76 -4.05
C ARG A 147 6.09 9.31 -4.02
N GLU A 148 6.86 8.46 -3.37
CA GLU A 148 6.67 7.00 -3.35
C GLU A 148 5.25 6.65 -2.93
N ILE A 149 4.84 7.16 -1.78
CA ILE A 149 3.56 6.86 -1.14
C ILE A 149 2.39 7.42 -1.94
N VAL A 150 2.55 8.63 -2.51
CA VAL A 150 1.52 9.24 -3.36
C VAL A 150 1.33 8.40 -4.63
N ALA A 151 2.41 7.99 -5.29
CA ALA A 151 2.34 7.20 -6.52
C ALA A 151 1.69 5.83 -6.30
N THR A 152 2.11 5.10 -5.26
CA THR A 152 1.56 3.77 -4.96
C THR A 152 0.12 3.83 -4.47
N THR A 153 -0.25 4.87 -3.71
CA THR A 153 -1.65 5.08 -3.28
C THR A 153 -2.55 5.48 -4.45
N THR A 154 -2.05 6.29 -5.38
CA THR A 154 -2.79 6.64 -6.60
C THR A 154 -3.03 5.41 -7.46
N LEU A 155 -1.98 4.60 -7.66
CA LEU A 155 -2.08 3.37 -8.43
C LEU A 155 -3.03 2.36 -7.77
N SER A 156 -3.00 2.26 -6.44
CA SER A 156 -3.92 1.40 -5.70
C SER A 156 -5.37 1.86 -5.92
N ILE A 157 -5.67 3.16 -5.84
CA ILE A 157 -7.03 3.67 -6.10
C ILE A 157 -7.45 3.52 -7.57
N VAL A 158 -6.60 3.85 -8.54
CA VAL A 158 -6.96 3.83 -9.97
C VAL A 158 -7.25 2.40 -10.46
N SER A 159 -6.52 1.41 -9.96
CA SER A 159 -6.58 0.06 -10.53
C SER A 159 -7.95 -0.65 -10.38
N PRO A 160 -8.61 -0.67 -9.20
CA PRO A 160 -9.96 -1.21 -9.06
C PRO A 160 -10.99 -0.48 -9.90
N PHE A 161 -10.87 0.85 -10.05
CA PHE A 161 -11.79 1.63 -10.88
C PHE A 161 -11.67 1.27 -12.36
N ALA A 162 -10.44 1.16 -12.87
CA ALA A 162 -10.20 0.72 -14.24
C ALA A 162 -10.71 -0.73 -14.47
N PHE A 163 -10.54 -1.60 -13.48
CA PHE A 163 -11.08 -2.96 -13.53
C PHE A 163 -12.61 -2.96 -13.52
N LEU A 164 -13.25 -2.19 -12.64
CA LEU A 164 -14.71 -2.06 -12.55
C LEU A 164 -15.28 -1.53 -13.87
N LEU A 165 -14.64 -0.51 -14.46
CA LEU A 165 -15.02 0.02 -15.76
C LEU A 165 -14.92 -1.05 -16.85
N HIS A 166 -13.80 -1.78 -16.92
CA HIS A 166 -13.65 -2.89 -17.86
C HIS A 166 -14.71 -3.98 -17.66
N PHE A 167 -15.00 -4.31 -16.40
CA PHE A 167 -16.04 -5.26 -16.02
C PHE A 167 -17.43 -4.82 -16.50
N LEU A 168 -17.79 -3.55 -16.31
CA LEU A 168 -19.07 -3.00 -16.76
C LEU A 168 -19.17 -2.95 -18.30
N LEU A 169 -18.10 -2.56 -18.98
CA LEU A 169 -18.07 -2.44 -20.45
C LEU A 169 -18.11 -3.79 -21.18
N VAL A 170 -17.45 -4.82 -20.62
CA VAL A 170 -17.42 -6.17 -21.21
C VAL A 170 -18.52 -7.07 -20.63
N GLY A 171 -19.24 -6.60 -19.59
CA GLY A 171 -20.28 -7.32 -18.84
C GLY A 171 -21.37 -8.00 -19.68
N GLY A 172 -21.62 -7.52 -20.90
CA GLY A 172 -22.58 -8.13 -21.84
C GLY A 172 -22.14 -9.48 -22.44
N HIS A 173 -20.87 -9.88 -22.30
CA HIS A 173 -20.32 -11.09 -22.93
C HIS A 173 -19.94 -12.22 -21.97
N TRP A 174 -20.08 -12.03 -20.65
CA TRP A 174 -19.58 -13.00 -19.67
C TRP A 174 -20.65 -14.02 -19.25
N SER A 175 -20.29 -15.30 -19.38
CA SER A 175 -21.07 -16.45 -18.88
C SER A 175 -21.36 -16.34 -17.38
N ASN A 176 -22.53 -16.84 -16.95
CA ASN A 176 -23.04 -16.88 -15.57
C ASN A 176 -22.06 -17.43 -14.51
N SER A 177 -20.95 -18.05 -14.90
CA SER A 177 -19.92 -18.60 -14.01
C SER A 177 -19.12 -17.54 -13.24
N ILE A 178 -19.01 -16.29 -13.73
CA ILE A 178 -18.25 -15.22 -13.03
C ILE A 178 -18.99 -14.68 -11.79
N PHE A 179 -20.31 -14.84 -11.74
CA PHE A 179 -21.13 -14.39 -10.62
C PHE A 179 -21.02 -15.28 -9.37
N ILE A 180 -20.32 -16.41 -9.42
CA ILE A 180 -20.29 -17.41 -8.34
C ILE A 180 -19.22 -17.10 -7.27
N PHE A 181 -18.27 -16.19 -7.51
CA PHE A 181 -17.20 -15.88 -6.54
C PHE A 181 -16.94 -14.38 -6.25
N PRO A 182 -17.97 -13.59 -5.88
CA PRO A 182 -17.80 -12.17 -5.57
C PRO A 182 -16.86 -11.93 -4.38
N TRP A 183 -16.86 -12.82 -3.38
CA TRP A 183 -16.07 -12.64 -2.16
C TRP A 183 -14.56 -12.85 -2.39
N ARG A 184 -14.15 -13.90 -3.13
CA ARG A 184 -12.73 -14.13 -3.45
C ARG A 184 -12.17 -13.01 -4.28
N PHE A 185 -12.96 -12.55 -5.25
CA PHE A 185 -12.59 -11.42 -6.08
C PHE A 185 -12.34 -10.15 -5.23
N LEU A 186 -13.26 -9.85 -4.29
CA LEU A 186 -13.12 -8.70 -3.41
C LEU A 186 -11.86 -8.80 -2.52
N ILE A 187 -11.56 -9.98 -1.97
CA ILE A 187 -10.34 -10.21 -1.18
C ILE A 187 -9.09 -9.96 -2.02
N ILE A 188 -9.00 -10.53 -3.22
CA ILE A 188 -7.85 -10.34 -4.11
C ILE A 188 -7.67 -8.85 -4.42
N GLN A 189 -8.75 -8.09 -4.61
CA GLN A 189 -8.63 -6.64 -4.83
C GLN A 189 -8.11 -5.91 -3.60
N VAL A 190 -8.59 -6.25 -2.40
CA VAL A 190 -8.08 -5.67 -1.14
C VAL A 190 -6.60 -6.02 -0.93
N GLU A 191 -6.20 -7.27 -1.16
CA GLU A 191 -4.80 -7.71 -1.09
C GLU A 191 -3.92 -6.90 -2.04
N ASN A 192 -4.37 -6.72 -3.29
CA ASN A 192 -3.64 -5.93 -4.28
C ASN A 192 -3.50 -4.46 -3.87
N LEU A 193 -4.55 -3.86 -3.28
CA LEU A 193 -4.52 -2.48 -2.79
C LEU A 193 -3.45 -2.30 -1.71
N VAL A 194 -3.46 -3.21 -0.74
CA VAL A 194 -2.55 -3.19 0.40
C VAL A 194 -1.12 -3.49 -0.05
N GLY A 195 -0.92 -4.49 -0.92
CA GLY A 195 0.39 -4.86 -1.44
C GLY A 195 1.11 -3.72 -2.16
N LEU A 196 0.39 -2.98 -3.01
CA LEU A 196 0.95 -1.81 -3.71
C LEU A 196 1.44 -0.72 -2.74
N VAL A 197 0.64 -0.41 -1.72
CA VAL A 197 0.99 0.60 -0.71
C VAL A 197 2.15 0.11 0.15
N ILE A 198 2.17 -1.17 0.55
CA ILE A 198 3.28 -1.78 1.29
C ILE A 198 4.59 -1.65 0.50
N GLY A 199 4.58 -1.93 -0.81
CA GLY A 199 5.76 -1.75 -1.66
C GLY A 199 6.29 -0.31 -1.63
N GLY A 200 5.38 0.68 -1.65
CA GLY A 200 5.74 2.09 -1.51
C GLY A 200 6.35 2.44 -0.16
N VAL A 201 5.76 1.93 0.92
CA VAL A 201 6.26 2.11 2.29
C VAL A 201 7.66 1.52 2.45
N LEU A 202 7.89 0.30 1.94
CA LEU A 202 9.20 -0.36 2.01
C LEU A 202 10.30 0.48 1.34
N VAL A 203 10.04 0.99 0.14
CA VAL A 203 11.01 1.83 -0.58
C VAL A 203 11.25 3.15 0.15
N ARG A 204 10.19 3.78 0.68
CA ARG A 204 10.30 5.03 1.44
C ARG A 204 11.15 4.84 2.69
N GLU A 205 10.92 3.78 3.46
CA GLU A 205 11.66 3.48 4.68
C GLU A 205 13.11 3.11 4.38
N PHE A 206 13.35 2.31 3.34
CA PHE A 206 14.71 1.99 2.92
C PHE A 206 15.50 3.27 2.58
N ARG A 207 14.90 4.19 1.81
CA ARG A 207 15.50 5.49 1.50
C ARG A 207 15.72 6.36 2.75
N SER A 208 14.78 6.34 3.70
CA SER A 208 14.91 7.09 4.97
C SER A 208 16.09 6.60 5.81
N VAL A 209 16.28 5.27 5.87
CA VAL A 209 17.40 4.64 6.60
C VAL A 209 18.72 4.97 5.92
N VAL A 210 18.78 4.88 4.59
CA VAL A 210 19.99 5.21 3.82
C VAL A 210 20.39 6.68 4.03
N ALA A 211 19.43 7.62 3.92
CA ALA A 211 19.70 9.05 4.13
C ALA A 211 20.25 9.36 5.55
N ARG A 212 19.67 8.74 6.59
CA ARG A 212 20.12 8.90 7.98
C ARG A 212 21.53 8.35 8.24
N ARG A 213 21.96 7.33 7.51
CA ARG A 213 23.33 6.79 7.63
C ARG A 213 24.36 7.75 7.01
N PHE A 214 24.04 8.37 5.88
CA PHE A 214 24.92 9.35 5.24
C PHE A 214 25.07 10.64 6.07
N SER A 215 23.99 11.13 6.69
CA SER A 215 24.07 12.33 7.54
C SER A 215 24.90 12.13 8.81
N ARG A 216 25.02 10.89 9.32
CA ARG A 216 25.83 10.56 10.51
C ARG A 216 27.32 10.36 10.21
N THR A 217 27.69 10.22 8.95
CA THR A 217 29.08 9.95 8.50
C THR A 217 29.74 11.17 7.86
N SER A 218 29.03 12.30 7.82
CA SER A 218 29.58 13.58 7.36
C SER A 218 30.23 14.28 8.58
N PRO A 219 31.56 14.55 8.55
CA PRO A 219 32.29 15.18 9.65
C PRO A 219 31.91 16.65 9.87
#